data_AF-A0A920UNY8-F1
#
_entry.id   AF-A0A920UNY8-F1
#
_cell.length_a   1.000
_cell.length_b   1.000
_cell.length_c   1.000
_cell.angle_alpha   90.00
_cell.angle_beta   90.00
_cell.angle_gamma   90.00
#
_symmetry.space_group_name_H-M   'P 1'
#
loop_
_entity.id
_entity.type
_entity.pdbx_description
1 polymer ?
#
loop_
_entity_poly.entity_id
_entity_poly.type
_entity_poly.pdbx_seq_one_letter_code
_entity_poly.pdbx_strand_id
1 'polypeptide(L)'
;MADVRQTLTPQLLLSEGDTVLILIDLSEGKQRLGGSVLAQCFRQFGGTAADLDDPGLLTRFFKAQRALRERALLLAYHDRSDGGLFVTLAEMAFATRTGLEIQLPIGVSNVSAYLFSEELGAVLQVRREDLTSVQAICVEHGLGECQVIARPAAHGDVVIEHGGETLYRAPFIRLHRWWSELTYRMQSLRDDPSCALEAYDSLLDEEDPGLNASLTFELTDTGRTPRAQRPKVAILREQGVNSQREMAAAFDRAGFDAYDIHMTDLFSGRTSLNEFRGLVACGGFSYGDVLGAGEGWAKSILYNETVATSSRSTFDVTTASFLVSATVAR
;
A
#
# COMPACT_ATOMS: atom_id res chain seq x y z
N MET A 1 15.92 -7.33 -2.44
CA MET A 1 14.72 -7.46 -3.30
C MET A 1 15.20 -7.39 -4.74
N ALA A 2 14.87 -8.37 -5.59
CA ALA A 2 15.31 -8.38 -7.00
C ALA A 2 14.26 -7.78 -7.95
N ASP A 3 12.97 -7.85 -7.59
CA ASP A 3 11.84 -7.32 -8.38
C ASP A 3 10.73 -6.82 -7.45
N VAL A 4 10.33 -5.55 -7.58
CA VAL A 4 9.29 -4.92 -6.76
C VAL A 4 7.88 -5.33 -7.17
N ARG A 5 7.68 -5.82 -8.40
CA ARG A 5 6.38 -6.23 -8.95
C ARG A 5 5.82 -7.49 -8.28
N GLN A 6 6.68 -8.26 -7.63
CA GLN A 6 6.33 -9.49 -6.92
C GLN A 6 6.00 -9.25 -5.43
N THR A 7 5.83 -7.99 -5.03
CA THR A 7 5.46 -7.66 -3.65
C THR A 7 4.04 -8.16 -3.38
N LEU A 8 3.89 -8.95 -2.32
CA LEU A 8 2.59 -9.42 -1.84
C LEU A 8 2.05 -8.44 -0.81
N THR A 9 0.73 -8.32 -0.74
CA THR A 9 0.02 -7.50 0.24
C THR A 9 -1.03 -8.35 0.96
N PRO A 10 -1.69 -7.82 2.00
CA PRO A 10 -2.82 -8.49 2.64
C PRO A 10 -4.09 -8.60 1.76
N GLN A 11 -4.12 -7.95 0.59
CA GLN A 11 -5.27 -7.97 -0.31
C GLN A 11 -5.47 -9.36 -0.90
N LEU A 12 -6.60 -9.99 -0.56
CA LEU A 12 -7.00 -11.28 -1.10
C LEU A 12 -7.42 -11.14 -2.57
N LEU A 13 -6.88 -12.00 -3.43
CA LEU A 13 -7.21 -12.03 -4.84
C LEU A 13 -8.43 -12.93 -5.08
N LEU A 14 -9.62 -12.33 -5.12
CA LEU A 14 -10.89 -13.04 -5.33
C LEU A 14 -11.09 -13.50 -6.79
N SER A 15 -10.38 -12.88 -7.73
CA SER A 15 -10.44 -13.23 -9.16
C SER A 15 -9.71 -14.51 -9.52
N GLU A 16 -8.93 -15.09 -8.59
CA GLU A 16 -8.09 -16.27 -8.82
C GLU A 16 -8.82 -17.60 -8.61
N GLY A 17 -10.16 -17.58 -8.55
CA GLY A 17 -10.99 -18.78 -8.42
C GLY A 17 -11.00 -19.36 -7.00
N ASP A 18 -10.90 -20.69 -6.89
CA ASP A 18 -10.92 -21.37 -5.60
C ASP A 18 -9.57 -21.19 -4.87
N THR A 19 -9.60 -20.42 -3.79
CA THR A 19 -8.43 -20.04 -3.00
C THR A 19 -8.69 -20.24 -1.52
N VAL A 20 -7.60 -20.36 -0.77
CA VAL A 20 -7.62 -20.62 0.66
C VAL A 20 -6.51 -19.90 1.38
N LEU A 21 -6.70 -19.77 2.69
CA LEU A 21 -5.76 -19.18 3.61
C LEU A 21 -5.11 -20.27 4.44
N ILE A 22 -3.78 -20.29 4.44
CA ILE A 22 -2.98 -21.20 5.26
C ILE A 22 -2.20 -20.42 6.31
N LEU A 23 -2.05 -21.00 7.50
CA LEU A 23 -1.21 -20.46 8.56
C LEU A 23 0.17 -21.13 8.53
N ILE A 24 1.21 -20.32 8.55
CA ILE A 24 2.55 -20.74 8.94
C ILE A 24 2.77 -20.27 10.39
N ASP A 25 2.71 -21.22 11.32
CA ASP A 25 2.96 -20.98 12.75
C ASP A 25 4.44 -21.22 13.07
N LEU A 26 5.13 -20.19 13.58
CA LEU A 26 6.54 -20.29 13.98
C LEU A 26 6.70 -20.50 15.49
N SER A 27 5.62 -20.76 16.23
CA SER A 27 5.67 -21.02 17.67
C SER A 27 5.62 -22.49 18.07
N GLU A 28 5.56 -23.39 17.10
CA GLU A 28 5.40 -24.83 17.34
C GLU A 28 4.19 -25.14 18.26
N GLY A 29 3.12 -24.35 18.13
CA GLY A 29 1.87 -24.52 18.89
C GLY A 29 1.86 -23.97 20.32
N LYS A 30 2.84 -23.16 20.75
CA LYS A 30 2.91 -22.64 22.14
C LYS A 30 1.79 -21.67 22.51
N GLN A 31 1.29 -20.89 21.55
CA GLN A 31 0.11 -20.01 21.69
C GLN A 31 0.15 -19.12 22.94
N ARG A 32 1.29 -18.47 23.20
CA ARG A 32 1.50 -17.64 24.40
C ARG A 32 0.72 -16.33 24.32
N LEU A 33 0.06 -15.96 25.43
CA LEU A 33 -0.79 -14.75 25.53
C LEU A 33 -0.14 -13.62 26.36
N GLY A 34 1.04 -13.85 26.93
CA GLY A 34 1.76 -12.87 27.72
C GLY A 34 2.09 -11.62 26.92
N GLY A 35 1.78 -10.44 27.47
CA GLY A 35 2.02 -9.15 26.83
C GLY A 35 1.13 -8.84 25.62
N SER A 36 0.20 -9.72 25.24
CA SER A 36 -0.62 -9.54 24.05
C SER A 36 -1.62 -8.38 24.17
N VAL A 37 -2.07 -7.85 23.03
CA VAL A 37 -3.18 -6.88 22.96
C VAL A 37 -4.44 -7.44 23.61
N LEU A 38 -4.74 -8.73 23.46
CA LEU A 38 -5.85 -9.37 24.18
C LEU A 38 -5.66 -9.19 25.70
N ALA A 39 -4.51 -9.57 26.24
CA ALA A 39 -4.24 -9.41 27.67
C ALA A 39 -4.34 -7.94 28.11
N GLN A 40 -3.81 -7.01 27.31
CA GLN A 40 -3.87 -5.57 27.54
C GLN A 40 -5.32 -5.06 27.61
N CYS A 41 -6.19 -5.47 26.69
CA CYS A 41 -7.62 -5.10 26.68
C CYS A 41 -8.34 -5.53 27.96
N PHE A 42 -7.91 -6.63 28.57
CA PHE A 42 -8.44 -7.12 29.85
C PHE A 42 -7.64 -6.66 31.08
N ARG A 43 -6.68 -5.73 30.90
CA ARG A 43 -5.80 -5.20 31.96
C ARG A 43 -5.03 -6.30 32.70
N GLN A 44 -4.61 -7.32 31.96
CA GLN A 44 -3.82 -8.45 32.43
C GLN A 44 -2.47 -8.49 31.70
N PHE A 45 -1.52 -9.23 32.27
CA PHE A 45 -0.29 -9.56 31.53
C PHE A 45 -0.48 -10.81 30.66
N GLY A 46 -1.32 -11.78 31.02
CA GLY A 46 -1.61 -12.93 30.14
C GLY A 46 -0.62 -14.11 30.21
N GLY A 47 0.37 -14.07 31.11
CA GLY A 47 1.29 -15.20 31.36
C GLY A 47 2.63 -15.04 30.64
N THR A 48 3.12 -16.12 30.02
CA THR A 48 4.39 -16.10 29.27
C THR A 48 4.18 -15.40 27.93
N ALA A 49 5.11 -14.53 27.52
CA ALA A 49 5.05 -13.82 26.24
C ALA A 49 5.56 -14.65 25.07
N ALA A 50 5.10 -14.34 23.86
CA ALA A 50 5.61 -14.91 22.63
C ALA A 50 7.13 -14.69 22.50
N ASP A 51 7.82 -15.66 21.90
CA ASP A 51 9.28 -15.62 21.70
C ASP A 51 9.70 -16.55 20.55
N LEU A 52 10.86 -16.29 19.96
CA LEU A 52 11.43 -17.14 18.90
C LEU A 52 12.33 -18.21 19.51
N ASP A 53 11.75 -19.38 19.79
CA ASP A 53 12.47 -20.47 20.45
C ASP A 53 13.49 -21.18 19.55
N ASP A 54 13.21 -21.32 18.25
CA ASP A 54 14.16 -21.77 17.23
C ASP A 54 14.43 -20.64 16.21
N PRO A 55 15.52 -19.87 16.35
CA PRO A 55 15.91 -18.87 15.36
C PRO A 55 16.13 -19.44 13.94
N GLY A 56 16.45 -20.74 13.84
CA GLY A 56 16.53 -21.45 12.58
C GLY A 56 15.19 -21.50 11.85
N LEU A 57 14.07 -21.56 12.57
CA LEU A 57 12.73 -21.62 11.99
C LEU A 57 12.39 -20.34 11.23
N LEU A 58 12.79 -19.17 11.75
CA LEU A 58 12.63 -17.89 11.06
C LEU A 58 13.45 -17.83 9.75
N THR A 59 14.68 -18.36 9.77
CA THR A 59 15.52 -18.43 8.57
C THR A 59 14.92 -19.38 7.52
N ARG A 60 14.38 -20.51 7.97
CA ARG A 60 13.68 -21.49 7.13
C ARG A 60 12.40 -20.89 6.53
N PHE A 61 11.64 -20.15 7.33
CA PHE A 61 10.43 -19.43 6.89
C PHE A 61 10.74 -18.44 5.78
N PHE A 62 11.77 -17.61 5.96
CA PHE A 62 12.18 -16.66 4.93
C PHE A 62 12.60 -17.35 3.62
N LYS A 63 13.32 -18.47 3.70
CA LYS A 63 13.70 -19.26 2.51
C LYS A 63 12.49 -19.87 1.81
N ALA A 64 11.54 -20.43 2.57
CA ALA A 64 10.31 -20.97 2.02
C ALA A 64 9.46 -19.90 1.34
N GLN A 65 9.25 -18.74 1.99
CA GLN A 65 8.52 -17.62 1.41
C GLN A 65 9.14 -17.18 0.07
N ARG A 66 10.48 -17.12 0.00
CA ARG A 66 11.18 -16.82 -1.25
C ARG A 66 10.94 -17.87 -2.33
N ALA A 67 11.06 -19.16 -1.99
CA ALA A 67 10.83 -20.25 -2.94
C ALA A 67 9.38 -20.26 -3.47
N LEU A 68 8.41 -20.03 -2.59
CA LEU A 68 6.98 -19.92 -2.95
C LEU A 68 6.73 -18.71 -3.88
N ARG A 69 7.32 -17.56 -3.57
CA ARG A 69 7.21 -16.34 -4.41
C ARG A 69 7.88 -16.51 -5.77
N GLU A 70 9.09 -17.08 -5.81
CA GLU A 70 9.84 -17.32 -7.05
C GLU A 70 9.10 -18.28 -8.00
N ARG A 71 8.23 -19.14 -7.45
CA ARG A 71 7.34 -20.04 -8.20
C ARG A 71 5.93 -19.48 -8.45
N ALA A 72 5.66 -18.23 -8.07
CA ALA A 72 4.36 -17.57 -8.20
C ALA A 72 3.18 -18.33 -7.54
N LEU A 73 3.44 -19.01 -6.41
CA LEU A 73 2.45 -19.81 -5.68
C LEU A 73 1.67 -19.02 -4.62
N LEU A 74 2.06 -17.77 -4.36
CA LEU A 74 1.43 -16.91 -3.35
C LEU A 74 0.60 -15.83 -4.02
N LEU A 75 -0.62 -15.63 -3.52
CA LEU A 75 -1.55 -14.60 -3.97
C LEU A 75 -1.55 -13.38 -3.06
N ALA A 76 -1.58 -13.62 -1.74
CA ALA A 76 -1.58 -12.61 -0.70
C ALA A 76 -0.75 -13.09 0.50
N TYR A 77 -0.28 -12.13 1.31
CA TYR A 77 0.54 -12.36 2.49
C TYR A 77 0.17 -11.35 3.56
N HIS A 78 0.00 -11.82 4.80
CA HIS A 78 -0.04 -10.93 5.97
C HIS A 78 0.57 -11.63 7.19
N ASP A 79 1.41 -10.94 7.95
CA ASP A 79 2.06 -11.51 9.13
C ASP A 79 1.15 -11.52 10.36
N ARG A 80 1.47 -12.40 11.31
CA ARG A 80 0.84 -12.44 12.63
C ARG A 80 1.65 -11.58 13.59
N SER A 81 0.98 -10.57 14.14
CA SER A 81 1.55 -9.60 15.09
C SER A 81 0.48 -9.19 16.12
N ASP A 82 0.30 -7.89 16.37
CA ASP A 82 -0.63 -7.36 17.38
C ASP A 82 -2.07 -7.84 17.11
N GLY A 83 -2.71 -8.40 18.14
CA GLY A 83 -4.04 -8.99 18.04
C GLY A 83 -4.09 -10.40 17.41
N GLY A 84 -2.94 -10.95 17.03
CA GLY A 84 -2.77 -12.34 16.64
C GLY A 84 -3.44 -12.71 15.32
N LEU A 85 -3.69 -14.02 15.16
CA LEU A 85 -4.25 -14.59 13.93
C LEU A 85 -5.57 -13.95 13.51
N PHE A 86 -6.44 -13.63 14.49
CA PHE A 86 -7.74 -13.03 14.19
C PHE A 86 -7.58 -11.67 13.49
N VAL A 87 -6.71 -10.80 14.00
CA VAL A 87 -6.47 -9.49 13.40
C VAL A 87 -5.80 -9.63 12.04
N THR A 88 -4.84 -10.54 11.87
CA THR A 88 -4.25 -10.85 10.56
C THR A 88 -5.33 -11.20 9.53
N LEU A 89 -6.24 -12.12 9.86
CA LEU A 89 -7.32 -12.51 8.97
C LEU A 89 -8.29 -11.34 8.71
N ALA A 90 -8.67 -10.61 9.75
CA ALA A 90 -9.58 -9.48 9.63
C ALA A 90 -9.00 -8.38 8.72
N GLU A 91 -7.72 -8.04 8.86
CA GLU A 91 -7.06 -7.03 8.01
C GLU A 91 -6.94 -7.47 6.55
N MET A 92 -6.70 -8.76 6.28
CA MET A 92 -6.78 -9.30 4.91
C MET A 92 -8.19 -9.17 4.33
N ALA A 93 -9.21 -9.40 5.15
CA ALA A 93 -10.61 -9.20 4.78
C ALA A 93 -10.91 -7.72 4.47
N PHE A 94 -10.39 -6.79 5.30
CA PHE A 94 -10.57 -5.35 5.13
C PHE A 94 -9.89 -4.83 3.86
N ALA A 95 -8.66 -5.28 3.59
CA ALA A 95 -7.92 -4.94 2.38
C ALA A 95 -8.64 -5.33 1.08
N THR A 96 -9.57 -6.28 1.17
CA THR A 96 -10.33 -6.82 0.04
C THR A 96 -11.81 -6.45 0.07
N ARG A 97 -12.31 -5.91 1.19
CA ARG A 97 -13.74 -5.68 1.47
C ARG A 97 -14.60 -6.95 1.29
N THR A 98 -14.15 -8.06 1.85
CA THR A 98 -14.83 -9.37 1.74
C THR A 98 -15.12 -9.98 3.09
N GLY A 99 -16.10 -10.88 3.16
CA GLY A 99 -16.27 -11.79 4.30
C GLY A 99 -15.23 -12.91 4.33
N LEU A 100 -15.15 -13.61 5.46
CA LEU A 100 -14.25 -14.74 5.68
C LEU A 100 -14.98 -15.87 6.40
N GLU A 101 -14.68 -17.11 6.00
CA GLU A 101 -15.00 -18.29 6.78
C GLU A 101 -13.73 -18.84 7.40
N ILE A 102 -13.63 -18.79 8.72
CA ILE A 102 -12.49 -19.21 9.52
C ILE A 102 -12.84 -20.53 10.19
N GLN A 103 -12.09 -21.58 9.88
CA GLN A 103 -12.26 -22.91 10.44
C GLN A 103 -11.13 -23.19 11.43
N LEU A 104 -11.47 -23.27 12.70
CA LEU A 104 -10.51 -23.68 13.72
C LEU A 104 -10.27 -25.20 13.64
N PRO A 105 -9.01 -25.67 13.70
CA PRO A 105 -8.70 -27.09 13.76
C PRO A 105 -9.38 -27.77 14.95
N ILE A 106 -9.89 -29.00 14.77
CA ILE A 106 -10.60 -29.77 15.82
C ILE A 106 -9.74 -29.98 17.08
N GLY A 107 -8.41 -29.99 16.94
CA GLY A 107 -7.48 -30.14 18.07
C GLY A 107 -7.26 -28.89 18.91
N VAL A 108 -7.86 -27.75 18.56
CA VAL A 108 -7.71 -26.50 19.33
C VAL A 108 -8.48 -26.60 20.64
N SER A 109 -7.74 -26.69 21.75
CA SER A 109 -8.31 -26.74 23.10
C SER A 109 -8.58 -25.34 23.69
N ASN A 110 -7.82 -24.33 23.26
CA ASN A 110 -7.97 -22.94 23.71
C ASN A 110 -8.13 -22.01 22.49
N VAL A 111 -9.37 -21.71 22.16
CA VAL A 111 -9.73 -20.85 21.01
C VAL A 111 -9.13 -19.45 21.14
N SER A 112 -9.16 -18.86 22.33
CA SER A 112 -8.62 -17.52 22.56
C SER A 112 -7.11 -17.48 22.33
N ALA A 113 -6.38 -18.47 22.82
CA ALA A 113 -4.94 -18.56 22.59
C ALA A 113 -4.60 -18.78 21.11
N TYR A 114 -5.34 -19.64 20.42
CA TYR A 114 -5.16 -19.88 19.00
C TYR A 114 -5.38 -18.62 18.14
N LEU A 115 -6.44 -17.85 18.46
CA LEU A 115 -6.81 -16.66 17.69
C LEU A 115 -5.99 -15.41 18.04
N PHE A 116 -5.61 -15.23 19.30
CA PHE A 116 -5.07 -13.96 19.79
C PHE A 116 -3.64 -14.04 20.35
N SER A 117 -2.99 -15.21 20.28
CA SER A 117 -1.55 -15.26 20.54
C SER A 117 -0.80 -14.50 19.44
N GLU A 118 0.17 -13.69 19.87
CA GLU A 118 0.98 -12.82 19.01
C GLU A 118 2.33 -13.49 18.71
N GLU A 119 2.27 -14.81 18.57
CA GLU A 119 3.38 -15.64 18.15
C GLU A 119 3.81 -15.29 16.73
N LEU A 120 5.08 -15.48 16.38
CA LEU A 120 5.55 -15.23 15.02
C LEU A 120 4.86 -16.18 14.01
N GLY A 121 4.56 -15.66 12.82
CA GLY A 121 3.89 -16.44 11.78
C GLY A 121 3.33 -15.56 10.68
N ALA A 122 2.67 -16.17 9.71
CA ALA A 122 1.98 -15.47 8.64
C ALA A 122 0.83 -16.28 8.09
N VAL A 123 -0.15 -15.57 7.53
CA VAL A 123 -1.22 -16.11 6.71
C VAL A 123 -0.90 -15.88 5.24
N LEU A 124 -1.01 -16.95 4.45
CA LEU A 124 -0.78 -16.92 3.01
C LEU A 124 -2.07 -17.28 2.29
N GLN A 125 -2.43 -16.52 1.25
CA GLN A 125 -3.45 -16.95 0.30
C GLN A 125 -2.80 -17.72 -0.85
N VAL A 126 -3.33 -18.89 -1.15
CA VAL A 126 -2.88 -19.76 -2.24
C VAL A 126 -4.07 -20.31 -3.01
N ARG A 127 -3.87 -20.71 -4.27
CA ARG A 127 -4.90 -21.46 -5.02
C ARG A 127 -5.06 -22.84 -4.39
N ARG A 128 -6.29 -23.36 -4.41
CA ARG A 128 -6.59 -24.70 -3.90
C ARG A 128 -5.78 -25.78 -4.61
N GLU A 129 -5.64 -25.67 -5.93
CA GLU A 129 -4.86 -26.60 -6.76
C GLU A 129 -3.36 -26.60 -6.43
N ASP A 130 -2.81 -25.46 -6.01
CA ASP A 130 -1.40 -25.30 -5.67
C ASP A 130 -1.06 -25.75 -4.24
N LEU A 131 -2.07 -26.04 -3.41
CA LEU A 131 -1.90 -26.32 -1.97
C LEU A 131 -0.87 -27.42 -1.70
N THR A 132 -0.93 -28.52 -2.46
CA THR A 132 -0.01 -29.66 -2.28
C THR A 132 1.44 -29.25 -2.54
N SER A 133 1.69 -28.45 -3.58
CA SER A 133 3.01 -27.93 -3.91
C SER A 133 3.51 -26.96 -2.83
N VAL A 134 2.64 -26.11 -2.32
CA VAL A 134 2.94 -25.17 -1.23
C VAL A 134 3.33 -25.92 0.04
N GLN A 135 2.53 -26.92 0.44
CA GLN A 135 2.80 -27.75 1.60
C GLN A 135 4.11 -28.54 1.46
N ALA A 136 4.40 -29.08 0.27
CA ALA A 136 5.67 -29.76 0.02
C ALA A 136 6.87 -28.82 0.22
N ILE A 137 6.78 -27.56 -0.22
CA ILE A 137 7.82 -26.55 0.00
C ILE A 137 7.93 -26.18 1.49
N CYS A 138 6.81 -26.03 2.21
CA CYS A 138 6.82 -25.85 3.66
C CYS A 138 7.62 -26.98 4.36
N VAL A 139 7.34 -28.23 3.98
CA VAL A 139 7.98 -29.42 4.55
C VAL A 139 9.46 -29.51 4.17
N GLU A 140 9.82 -29.25 2.91
CA GLU A 140 11.22 -29.23 2.43
C GLU A 140 12.08 -28.24 3.23
N HIS A 141 11.49 -27.10 3.60
CA HIS A 141 12.13 -26.10 4.44
C HIS A 141 11.99 -26.35 5.94
N GLY A 142 11.39 -27.47 6.39
CA GLY A 142 11.28 -27.80 7.81
C GLY A 142 10.37 -26.85 8.60
N LEU A 143 9.26 -26.42 7.99
CA LEU A 143 8.18 -25.65 8.64
C LEU A 143 7.01 -26.52 9.09
N GLY A 144 7.03 -27.82 8.79
CA GLY A 144 5.93 -28.74 9.09
C GLY A 144 4.75 -28.60 8.13
N GLU A 145 3.60 -29.16 8.52
CA GLU A 145 2.37 -29.11 7.74
C GLU A 145 1.66 -27.76 7.89
N CYS A 146 1.55 -27.03 6.78
CA CYS A 146 0.81 -25.78 6.69
C CYS A 146 -0.70 -26.08 6.65
N GLN A 147 -1.46 -25.60 7.66
CA GLN A 147 -2.89 -25.89 7.82
C GLN A 147 -3.76 -24.87 7.10
N VAL A 148 -4.85 -25.34 6.48
CA VAL A 148 -5.91 -24.48 5.94
C VAL A 148 -6.78 -24.01 7.09
N ILE A 149 -6.85 -22.70 7.27
CA ILE A 149 -7.51 -22.08 8.43
C ILE A 149 -8.69 -21.19 8.05
N ALA A 150 -8.76 -20.73 6.80
CA ALA A 150 -9.84 -19.88 6.34
C ALA A 150 -9.96 -19.88 4.82
N ARG A 151 -11.07 -19.32 4.33
CA ARG A 151 -11.30 -19.01 2.91
C ARG A 151 -12.12 -17.72 2.78
N PRO A 152 -11.98 -16.97 1.67
CA PRO A 152 -12.93 -15.91 1.33
C PRO A 152 -14.37 -16.45 1.35
N ALA A 153 -15.27 -15.71 1.99
CA ALA A 153 -16.69 -16.06 2.03
C ALA A 153 -17.42 -15.50 0.80
N ALA A 154 -18.45 -16.20 0.34
CA ALA A 154 -19.37 -15.69 -0.69
C ALA A 154 -20.38 -14.65 -0.13
N HIS A 155 -20.41 -14.49 1.20
CA HIS A 155 -21.26 -13.54 1.91
C HIS A 155 -20.40 -12.49 2.63
N GLY A 156 -20.98 -11.33 2.98
CA GLY A 156 -20.28 -10.22 3.64
C GLY A 156 -19.98 -10.40 5.14
N ASP A 157 -19.94 -11.63 5.65
CA ASP A 157 -19.73 -11.90 7.08
C ASP A 157 -18.36 -12.53 7.33
N VAL A 158 -17.78 -12.22 8.49
CA VAL A 158 -16.70 -12.99 9.11
C VAL A 158 -17.32 -14.01 10.06
N VAL A 159 -17.06 -15.29 9.79
CA VAL A 159 -17.60 -16.44 10.53
C VAL A 159 -16.43 -17.23 11.10
N ILE A 160 -16.49 -17.59 12.38
CA ILE A 160 -15.53 -18.48 13.04
C ILE A 160 -16.27 -19.75 13.46
N GLU A 161 -15.78 -20.89 12.99
CA GLU A 161 -16.33 -22.21 13.28
C GLU A 161 -15.32 -23.11 13.98
N HIS A 162 -15.80 -23.95 14.90
CA HIS A 162 -15.01 -24.95 15.59
C HIS A 162 -15.86 -26.19 15.85
N GLY A 163 -15.39 -27.37 15.43
CA GLY A 163 -16.11 -28.63 15.65
C GLY A 163 -17.50 -28.69 14.99
N GLY A 164 -17.74 -27.89 13.95
CA GLY A 164 -19.05 -27.78 13.28
C GLY A 164 -20.03 -26.80 13.94
N GLU A 165 -19.61 -26.08 14.98
CA GLU A 165 -20.39 -25.02 15.62
C GLU A 165 -19.87 -23.64 15.24
N THR A 166 -20.78 -22.70 14.93
CA THR A 166 -20.44 -21.29 14.73
C THR A 166 -20.21 -20.62 16.08
N LEU A 167 -18.96 -20.27 16.38
CA LEU A 167 -18.57 -19.56 17.60
C LEU A 167 -18.81 -18.06 17.50
N TYR A 168 -18.62 -17.49 16.31
CA TYR A 168 -18.75 -16.07 16.07
C TYR A 168 -19.23 -15.80 14.65
N ARG A 169 -20.10 -14.81 14.49
CA ARG A 169 -20.54 -14.30 13.19
C ARG A 169 -20.81 -12.80 13.26
N ALA A 170 -20.24 -12.06 12.31
CA ALA A 170 -20.41 -10.61 12.22
C ALA A 170 -20.35 -10.14 10.77
N PRO A 171 -21.12 -9.11 10.39
CA PRO A 171 -20.87 -8.39 9.15
C PRO A 171 -19.46 -7.81 9.15
N PHE A 172 -18.73 -7.97 8.03
CA PHE A 172 -17.36 -7.49 7.90
C PHE A 172 -17.30 -5.96 8.13
N ILE A 173 -18.30 -5.22 7.64
CA ILE A 173 -18.41 -3.76 7.80
C ILE A 173 -18.40 -3.35 9.27
N ARG A 174 -19.06 -4.12 10.14
CA ARG A 174 -19.07 -3.83 11.57
C ARG A 174 -17.67 -3.93 12.16
N LEU A 175 -16.93 -4.98 11.80
CA LEU A 175 -15.55 -5.19 12.25
C LEU A 175 -14.62 -4.10 11.70
N HIS A 176 -14.75 -3.78 10.40
CA HIS A 176 -13.93 -2.76 9.75
C HIS A 176 -14.18 -1.37 10.35
N ARG A 177 -15.43 -1.04 10.70
CA ARG A 177 -15.75 0.21 11.40
C ARG A 177 -15.19 0.25 12.81
N TRP A 178 -15.25 -0.84 13.59
CA TRP A 178 -14.60 -0.89 14.90
C TRP A 178 -13.09 -0.69 14.80
N TRP A 179 -12.44 -1.33 13.82
CA TRP A 179 -11.01 -1.15 13.56
C TRP A 179 -10.68 0.31 13.17
N SER A 180 -11.52 0.95 12.35
CA SER A 180 -11.35 2.33 11.91
C SER A 180 -11.79 3.40 12.92
N GLU A 181 -12.46 3.04 14.02
CA GLU A 181 -13.03 4.04 14.93
C GLU A 181 -11.95 4.91 15.57
N LEU A 182 -10.80 4.34 15.94
CA LEU A 182 -9.70 5.12 16.53
C LEU A 182 -9.21 6.20 15.57
N THR A 183 -8.96 5.86 14.31
CA THR A 183 -8.49 6.84 13.31
C THR A 183 -9.56 7.89 13.04
N TYR A 184 -10.84 7.51 12.97
CA TYR A 184 -11.95 8.44 12.88
C TYR A 184 -11.95 9.44 14.04
N ARG A 185 -11.90 8.97 15.30
CA ARG A 185 -11.90 9.85 16.48
C ARG A 185 -10.70 10.80 16.48
N MET A 186 -9.52 10.30 16.13
CA MET A 186 -8.32 11.12 16.06
C MET A 186 -8.41 12.19 14.96
N GLN A 187 -8.94 11.84 13.79
CA GLN A 187 -9.19 12.79 12.70
C GLN A 187 -10.24 13.83 13.10
N SER A 188 -11.34 13.44 13.75
CA SER A 188 -12.35 14.40 14.22
C SER A 188 -11.82 15.41 15.24
N LEU A 189 -10.76 15.06 15.98
CA LEU A 189 -10.10 15.97 16.93
C LEU A 189 -9.06 16.88 16.26
N ARG A 190 -8.46 16.44 15.15
CA ARG A 190 -7.33 17.11 14.49
C ARG A 190 -7.77 17.93 13.27
N ASP A 191 -8.69 17.39 12.48
CA ASP A 191 -9.08 17.85 11.15
C ASP A 191 -10.52 18.39 11.17
N ASP A 192 -11.10 18.63 10.00
CA ASP A 192 -12.53 18.94 9.92
C ASP A 192 -13.36 17.69 10.32
N PRO A 193 -14.19 17.77 11.37
CA PRO A 193 -14.93 16.62 11.86
C PRO A 193 -15.98 16.09 10.87
N SER A 194 -16.48 16.94 9.96
CA SER A 194 -17.41 16.50 8.91
C SER A 194 -16.70 15.64 7.88
N CYS A 195 -15.52 16.04 7.41
CA CYS A 195 -14.68 15.22 6.52
C CYS A 195 -14.28 13.89 7.17
N ALA A 196 -13.94 13.91 8.46
CA ALA A 196 -13.61 12.69 9.21
C ALA A 196 -14.80 11.73 9.29
N LEU A 197 -16.02 12.25 9.50
CA LEU A 197 -17.24 11.46 9.52
C LEU A 197 -17.57 10.91 8.12
N GLU A 198 -17.46 11.71 7.07
CA GLU A 198 -17.65 11.26 5.67
C GLU A 198 -16.69 10.12 5.33
N ALA A 199 -15.41 10.25 5.68
CA ALA A 199 -14.43 9.19 5.47
C ALA A 199 -14.77 7.91 6.25
N TYR A 200 -15.22 8.02 7.49
CA TYR A 200 -15.64 6.88 8.30
C TYR A 200 -16.91 6.20 7.76
N ASP A 201 -17.91 6.99 7.36
CA ASP A 201 -19.19 6.53 6.84
C ASP A 201 -19.13 5.99 5.42
N SER A 202 -18.07 6.29 4.65
CA SER A 202 -17.79 5.61 3.37
C SER A 202 -17.70 4.08 3.53
N LEU A 203 -17.33 3.57 4.71
CA LEU A 203 -17.29 2.14 4.99
C LEU A 203 -18.67 1.47 5.03
N LEU A 204 -19.76 2.23 5.13
CA LEU A 204 -21.13 1.71 5.13
C LEU A 204 -21.63 1.36 3.72
N ASP A 205 -20.95 1.82 2.67
CA ASP A 205 -21.30 1.47 1.30
C ASP A 205 -20.80 0.06 0.97
N GLU A 206 -21.70 -0.93 1.02
CA GLU A 206 -21.35 -2.32 0.70
C GLU A 206 -21.02 -2.51 -0.79
N GLU A 207 -21.50 -1.59 -1.65
CA GLU A 207 -21.36 -1.65 -3.10
C GLU A 207 -20.17 -0.82 -3.61
N ASP A 208 -19.38 -0.21 -2.72
CA ASP A 208 -18.16 0.52 -3.07
C ASP A 208 -17.21 -0.41 -3.85
N PRO A 209 -17.00 -0.15 -5.16
CA PRO A 209 -16.18 -1.01 -6.02
C PRO A 209 -14.68 -0.80 -5.76
N GLY A 210 -14.31 0.11 -4.87
CA GLY A 210 -12.96 0.59 -4.69
C GLY A 210 -12.47 1.39 -5.89
N LEU A 211 -11.15 1.53 -6.01
CA LEU A 211 -10.55 2.22 -7.16
C LEU A 211 -10.66 1.35 -8.42
N ASN A 212 -11.45 1.81 -9.39
CA ASN A 212 -11.60 1.17 -10.70
C ASN A 212 -11.35 2.18 -11.84
N ALA A 213 -10.96 1.67 -13.01
CA ALA A 213 -10.67 2.49 -14.20
C ALA A 213 -11.48 2.02 -15.41
N SER A 214 -11.94 2.98 -16.22
CA SER A 214 -12.52 2.73 -17.55
C SER A 214 -11.68 3.48 -18.58
N LEU A 215 -11.07 2.75 -19.49
CA LEU A 215 -10.13 3.31 -20.47
C LEU A 215 -10.87 3.62 -21.77
N THR A 216 -10.75 4.87 -22.22
CA THR A 216 -11.26 5.33 -23.53
C THR A 216 -10.19 5.28 -24.63
N PHE A 217 -9.00 4.76 -24.31
CA PHE A 217 -7.87 4.58 -25.20
C PHE A 217 -7.14 3.27 -24.86
N GLU A 218 -6.36 2.75 -25.79
CA GLU A 218 -5.53 1.57 -25.53
C GLU A 218 -4.27 1.95 -24.75
N LEU A 219 -4.09 1.36 -23.58
CA LEU A 219 -2.88 1.53 -22.79
C LEU A 219 -1.80 0.56 -23.30
N THR A 220 -0.91 1.06 -24.18
CA THR A 220 0.23 0.28 -24.67
C THR A 220 1.52 0.69 -23.96
N ASP A 221 2.19 -0.23 -23.27
CA ASP A 221 3.55 -0.01 -22.77
C ASP A 221 4.55 -0.14 -23.93
N THR A 222 4.85 0.99 -24.57
CA THR A 222 5.83 1.05 -25.68
C THR A 222 7.24 1.42 -25.20
N GLY A 223 7.49 1.44 -23.89
CA GLY A 223 8.78 1.89 -23.35
C GLY A 223 9.02 3.39 -23.57
N ARG A 224 10.26 3.75 -23.94
CA ARG A 224 10.64 5.13 -24.29
C ARG A 224 10.27 5.39 -25.75
N THR A 225 9.49 6.44 -26.01
CA THR A 225 9.08 6.81 -27.36
C THR A 225 10.31 7.22 -28.18
N PRO A 226 10.66 6.49 -29.26
CA PRO A 226 11.79 6.86 -30.10
C PRO A 226 11.45 8.12 -30.90
N ARG A 227 12.35 9.10 -30.88
CA ARG A 227 12.27 10.32 -31.71
C ARG A 227 13.62 10.59 -32.34
N ALA A 228 13.62 10.86 -33.64
CA ALA A 228 14.84 11.23 -34.37
C ALA A 228 15.42 12.56 -33.88
N GLN A 229 14.55 13.48 -33.46
CA GLN A 229 14.93 14.72 -32.78
C GLN A 229 14.12 14.84 -31.50
N ARG A 230 14.81 14.99 -30.37
CA ARG A 230 14.22 15.11 -29.04
C ARG A 230 14.05 16.60 -28.72
N PRO A 231 12.82 17.12 -28.64
CA PRO A 231 12.61 18.52 -28.29
C PRO A 231 13.05 18.79 -26.85
N LYS A 232 13.71 19.94 -26.61
CA LYS A 232 14.09 20.37 -25.26
C LYS A 232 12.85 20.79 -24.47
N VAL A 233 12.75 20.33 -23.22
CA VAL A 233 11.74 20.78 -22.24
C VAL A 233 12.42 21.29 -20.98
N ALA A 234 11.98 22.46 -20.50
CA ALA A 234 12.43 23.02 -19.24
C ALA A 234 11.64 22.39 -18.07
N ILE A 235 12.32 21.62 -17.23
CA ILE A 235 11.80 21.10 -15.98
C ILE A 235 12.08 22.16 -14.92
N LEU A 236 11.13 23.07 -14.76
CA LEU A 236 11.31 24.28 -13.97
C LEU A 236 11.09 24.00 -12.48
N ARG A 237 12.03 24.48 -11.65
CA ARG A 237 11.94 24.38 -10.20
C ARG A 237 12.44 25.61 -9.47
N GLU A 238 11.91 25.81 -8.27
CA GLU A 238 12.36 26.80 -7.28
C GLU A 238 12.80 26.10 -5.98
N GLN A 239 13.43 26.82 -5.06
CA GLN A 239 13.72 26.32 -3.72
C GLN A 239 12.45 25.74 -3.06
N GLY A 240 12.54 24.51 -2.56
CA GLY A 240 11.42 23.79 -1.94
C GLY A 240 10.58 22.94 -2.90
N VAL A 241 10.78 23.07 -4.22
CA VAL A 241 10.26 22.09 -5.20
C VAL A 241 10.95 20.74 -4.99
N ASN A 242 10.18 19.66 -5.03
CA ASN A 242 10.65 18.31 -4.71
C ASN A 242 10.22 17.21 -5.71
N SER A 243 9.42 17.56 -6.73
CA SER A 243 8.86 16.60 -7.71
C SER A 243 9.45 16.70 -9.12
N GLN A 244 10.62 17.33 -9.27
CA GLN A 244 11.25 17.59 -10.58
C GLN A 244 11.84 16.34 -11.24
N ARG A 245 12.20 15.30 -10.47
CA ARG A 245 12.94 14.14 -11.01
C ARG A 245 12.03 13.19 -11.77
N GLU A 246 10.89 12.86 -11.19
CA GLU A 246 9.82 12.06 -11.79
C GLU A 246 9.21 12.80 -12.98
N MET A 247 9.10 14.14 -12.90
CA MET A 247 8.65 14.96 -14.02
C MET A 247 9.63 14.85 -15.20
N ALA A 248 10.93 15.04 -14.94
CA ALA A 248 11.96 14.85 -15.96
C ALA A 248 11.93 13.45 -16.58
N ALA A 249 11.74 12.40 -15.76
CA ALA A 249 11.66 11.02 -16.23
C ALA A 249 10.44 10.76 -17.13
N ALA A 250 9.27 11.35 -16.79
CA ALA A 250 8.07 11.24 -17.62
C ALA A 250 8.28 11.85 -19.01
N PHE A 251 8.87 13.06 -19.07
CA PHE A 251 9.20 13.71 -20.33
C PHE A 251 10.30 12.98 -21.11
N ASP A 252 11.33 12.46 -20.44
CA ASP A 252 12.37 11.65 -21.08
C ASP A 252 11.78 10.42 -21.76
N ARG A 253 10.87 9.72 -21.06
CA ARG A 253 10.14 8.56 -21.57
C ARG A 253 9.25 8.92 -22.76
N ALA A 254 8.62 10.10 -22.76
CA ALA A 254 7.83 10.62 -23.88
C ALA A 254 8.67 11.12 -25.08
N GLY A 255 10.00 11.11 -24.96
CA GLY A 255 10.92 11.43 -26.05
C GLY A 255 11.51 12.84 -26.03
N PHE A 256 11.44 13.57 -24.91
CA PHE A 256 11.99 14.92 -24.76
C PHE A 256 13.38 14.93 -24.12
N ASP A 257 14.21 15.92 -24.45
CA ASP A 257 15.41 16.20 -23.67
C ASP A 257 15.01 17.10 -22.49
N ALA A 258 14.94 16.51 -21.30
CA ALA A 258 14.54 17.18 -20.07
C ALA A 258 15.73 17.90 -19.42
N TYR A 259 15.60 19.21 -19.20
CA TYR A 259 16.63 20.03 -18.56
C TYR A 259 16.15 20.54 -17.20
N ASP A 260 16.95 20.31 -16.16
CA ASP A 260 16.71 20.89 -14.83
C ASP A 260 16.99 22.39 -14.86
N ILE A 261 15.95 23.21 -14.81
CA ILE A 261 16.06 24.67 -14.83
C ILE A 261 15.64 25.19 -13.46
N HIS A 262 16.61 25.62 -12.66
CA HIS A 262 16.32 26.32 -11.43
C HIS A 262 16.00 27.79 -11.72
N MET A 263 15.15 28.41 -10.90
CA MET A 263 14.85 29.84 -11.04
C MET A 263 16.09 30.73 -11.00
N THR A 264 17.14 30.34 -10.25
CA THR A 264 18.43 31.07 -10.26
C THR A 264 19.15 31.00 -11.60
N ASP A 265 18.94 29.98 -12.43
CA ASP A 265 19.50 29.93 -13.78
C ASP A 265 18.86 31.00 -14.67
N LEU A 266 17.56 31.23 -14.52
CA LEU A 266 16.84 32.30 -15.22
C LEU A 266 17.23 33.68 -14.68
N PHE A 267 17.26 33.86 -13.36
CA PHE A 267 17.61 35.15 -12.75
C PHE A 267 19.05 35.59 -13.02
N SER A 268 19.98 34.64 -13.15
CA SER A 268 21.39 34.93 -13.46
C SER A 268 21.69 34.97 -14.96
N GLY A 269 20.70 34.72 -15.83
CA GLY A 269 20.88 34.68 -17.28
C GLY A 269 21.73 33.50 -17.77
N ARG A 270 21.86 32.41 -16.99
CA ARG A 270 22.55 31.18 -17.44
C ARG A 270 21.79 30.47 -18.55
N THR A 271 20.48 30.69 -18.67
CA THR A 271 19.63 30.17 -19.75
C THR A 271 18.39 31.06 -19.93
N SER A 272 17.70 30.90 -21.06
CA SER A 272 16.41 31.53 -21.35
C SER A 272 15.35 30.49 -21.70
N LEU A 273 14.10 30.75 -21.30
CA LEU A 273 12.95 29.90 -21.65
C LEU A 273 12.74 29.77 -23.17
N ASN A 274 13.21 30.74 -23.96
CA ASN A 274 13.14 30.72 -25.43
C ASN A 274 13.98 29.60 -26.06
N GLU A 275 14.89 28.97 -25.32
CA GLU A 275 15.68 27.81 -25.78
C GLU A 275 14.88 26.50 -25.80
N PHE A 276 13.68 26.48 -25.20
CA PHE A 276 12.89 25.28 -24.96
C PHE A 276 11.61 25.29 -25.78
N ARG A 277 11.16 24.08 -26.18
CA ARG A 277 9.88 23.91 -26.90
C ARG A 277 8.68 23.79 -25.98
N GLY A 278 8.93 23.56 -24.70
CA GLY A 278 7.94 23.52 -23.64
C GLY A 278 8.59 23.67 -22.28
N LEU A 279 7.77 23.97 -21.28
CA LEU A 279 8.18 24.05 -19.89
C LEU A 279 7.15 23.35 -19.01
N VAL A 280 7.62 22.86 -17.87
CA VAL A 280 6.78 22.33 -16.79
C VAL A 280 7.23 22.93 -15.46
N ALA A 281 6.35 23.63 -14.77
CA ALA A 281 6.58 23.99 -13.37
C ALA A 281 6.27 22.77 -12.49
N CYS A 282 7.27 22.30 -11.76
CA CYS A 282 7.18 21.09 -10.95
C CYS A 282 6.56 21.34 -9.58
N GLY A 283 5.89 20.32 -9.03
CA GLY A 283 5.28 20.38 -7.71
C GLY A 283 6.25 20.29 -6.53
N GLY A 284 5.74 20.66 -5.36
CA GLY A 284 6.45 20.66 -4.08
C GLY A 284 6.02 21.83 -3.21
N PHE A 285 6.86 22.20 -2.25
CA PHE A 285 6.58 23.24 -1.27
C PHE A 285 7.51 24.43 -1.51
N SER A 286 7.33 25.11 -2.65
CA SER A 286 8.18 26.25 -3.00
C SER A 286 8.07 27.33 -1.91
N TYR A 287 9.21 27.75 -1.35
CA TYR A 287 9.27 28.63 -0.17
C TYR A 287 8.47 28.12 1.06
N GLY A 288 8.22 26.80 1.17
CA GLY A 288 7.44 26.22 2.25
C GLY A 288 5.97 26.62 2.25
N ASP A 289 5.43 27.02 1.09
CA ASP A 289 4.06 27.55 0.90
C ASP A 289 3.74 28.79 1.75
N VAL A 290 4.77 29.43 2.30
CA VAL A 290 4.65 30.67 3.07
C VAL A 290 4.17 31.77 2.12
N LEU A 291 3.23 32.59 2.61
CA LEU A 291 2.50 33.61 1.83
C LEU A 291 1.53 33.04 0.77
N GLY A 292 1.23 31.74 0.83
CA GLY A 292 0.35 31.03 -0.09
C GLY A 292 1.13 30.09 -1.01
N ALA A 293 0.62 28.88 -1.23
CA ALA A 293 1.27 27.89 -2.09
C ALA A 293 1.47 28.46 -3.51
N GLY A 294 2.71 28.40 -3.99
CA GLY A 294 3.12 28.94 -5.30
C GLY A 294 3.23 30.47 -5.41
N GLU A 295 2.72 31.24 -4.43
CA GLU A 295 2.70 32.71 -4.49
C GLU A 295 4.09 33.32 -4.46
N GLY A 296 4.98 32.83 -3.58
CA GLY A 296 6.36 33.30 -3.51
C GLY A 296 7.12 33.10 -4.82
N TRP A 297 6.92 31.96 -5.47
CA TRP A 297 7.52 31.64 -6.77
C TRP A 297 6.95 32.48 -7.90
N ALA A 298 5.62 32.59 -7.99
CA ALA A 298 4.99 33.44 -9.01
C ALA A 298 5.41 34.91 -8.87
N LYS A 299 5.43 35.44 -7.65
CA LYS A 299 5.82 36.83 -7.37
C LYS A 299 7.31 37.08 -7.63
N SER A 300 8.19 36.11 -7.36
CA SER A 300 9.62 36.26 -7.68
C SER A 300 9.86 36.42 -9.20
N ILE A 301 9.07 35.71 -10.02
CA ILE A 301 9.05 35.90 -11.48
C ILE A 301 8.49 37.28 -11.84
N LEU A 302 7.32 37.64 -11.33
CA LEU A 302 6.62 38.87 -11.69
C LEU A 302 7.37 40.13 -11.30
N TYR A 303 8.11 40.12 -10.19
CA TYR A 303 8.86 41.27 -9.68
C TYR A 303 10.28 41.36 -10.23
N ASN A 304 10.70 40.42 -11.08
CA ASN A 304 11.93 40.52 -11.86
C ASN A 304 11.58 40.82 -13.32
N GLU A 305 11.72 42.08 -13.76
CA GLU A 305 11.29 42.51 -15.10
C GLU A 305 11.88 41.68 -16.25
N THR A 306 13.15 41.26 -16.13
CA THR A 306 13.84 40.47 -17.15
C THR A 306 13.19 39.08 -17.29
N VAL A 307 13.02 38.37 -16.18
CA VAL A 307 12.41 37.04 -16.18
C VAL A 307 10.92 37.11 -16.49
N ALA A 308 10.20 38.12 -16.00
CA ALA A 308 8.80 38.36 -16.32
C ALA A 308 8.60 38.56 -17.84
N THR A 309 9.43 39.40 -18.46
CA THR A 309 9.36 39.67 -19.90
C THR A 309 9.69 38.41 -20.71
N SER A 310 10.76 37.69 -20.35
CA SER A 310 11.11 36.42 -21.00
C SER A 310 9.99 35.38 -20.87
N SER A 311 9.33 35.32 -19.71
CA SER A 311 8.22 34.40 -19.45
C SER A 311 7.02 34.75 -20.32
N ARG A 312 6.59 36.03 -20.33
CA ARG A 312 5.49 36.51 -21.20
C ARG A 312 5.74 36.19 -22.67
N SER A 313 6.95 36.49 -23.17
CA SER A 313 7.35 36.16 -24.54
C SER A 313 7.27 34.66 -24.83
N THR A 314 7.46 33.79 -23.85
CA THR A 314 7.38 32.34 -24.06
C THR A 314 5.91 31.88 -24.17
N PHE A 315 5.01 32.49 -23.39
CA PHE A 315 3.58 32.18 -23.35
C PHE A 315 2.77 32.83 -24.49
N ASP A 316 3.25 33.94 -25.07
CA ASP A 316 2.61 34.60 -26.22
C ASP A 316 2.87 33.87 -27.55
N VAL A 317 3.82 32.92 -27.57
CA VAL A 317 4.16 32.08 -28.72
C VAL A 317 3.48 30.71 -28.54
N THR A 318 3.24 29.96 -29.62
CA THR A 318 2.63 28.60 -29.64
C THR A 318 3.45 27.50 -28.94
N THR A 319 4.16 27.84 -27.86
CA THR A 319 4.90 26.97 -26.98
C THR A 319 3.92 26.16 -26.13
N ALA A 320 4.01 24.83 -26.16
CA ALA A 320 3.21 23.98 -25.29
C ALA A 320 3.67 24.17 -23.84
N SER A 321 2.78 24.67 -22.98
CA SER A 321 3.06 24.89 -21.56
C SER A 321 2.21 23.94 -20.72
N PHE A 322 2.86 23.21 -19.81
CA PHE A 322 2.19 22.30 -18.90
C PHE A 322 2.40 22.79 -17.47
N LEU A 323 1.33 22.87 -16.69
CA LEU A 323 1.41 23.12 -15.26
C LEU A 323 1.02 21.82 -14.56
N VAL A 324 1.92 21.27 -13.75
CA VAL A 324 1.61 20.09 -12.95
C VAL A 324 1.89 20.41 -11.50
N SER A 325 0.82 20.59 -10.72
CA SER A 325 0.92 20.45 -9.28
C SER A 325 1.03 18.97 -8.97
N ALA A 326 2.22 18.53 -8.58
CA ALA A 326 2.44 17.23 -7.98
C ALA A 326 3.05 17.46 -6.61
N THR A 327 2.21 17.71 -5.61
CA THR A 327 2.64 17.50 -4.23
C THR A 327 2.63 15.99 -4.03
N VAL A 328 3.79 15.35 -4.21
CA VAL A 328 3.97 14.02 -3.63
C VAL A 328 4.11 14.26 -2.14
N ALA A 329 3.00 14.18 -1.41
CA ALA A 329 3.04 14.03 0.04
C ALA A 329 3.84 12.75 0.31
N ARG A 330 5.08 12.91 0.78
CA ARG A 330 5.87 11.82 1.34
C ARG A 330 5.58 11.73 2.83
#